data_AF-A0A8R7RDZ3-F1
#
_entry.id   AF-A0A8R7RDZ3-F1
#
_cell.length_a   1.000
_cell.length_b   1.000
_cell.length_c   1.000
_cell.angle_alpha   90.00
_cell.angle_beta   90.00
_cell.angle_gamma   90.00
#
_symmetry.space_group_name_H-M   'P 1'
#
loop_
_entity.id
_entity.type
_entity.pdbx_description
1 polymer ?
#
loop_
_entity_poly.entity_id
_entity_poly.type
_entity_poly.pdbx_seq_one_letter_code
_entity_poly.pdbx_strand_id
1 'polypeptide(L)'
;MERRGAAAAPSLELPGFRFHPTEEELLEFYLKHHVTRNNKQQQLRAPFDIIPTVHLYRHDPWDLPGLAAIASEREWYFFVPRDGAR
;
A
#
# COMPACT_ATOMS: atom_id res chain seq x y z
N MET A 1 11.31 -25.78 -16.51
CA MET A 1 11.37 -24.98 -15.26
C MET A 1 10.29 -23.91 -15.37
N GLU A 2 9.06 -24.27 -15.00
CA GLU A 2 7.94 -23.33 -14.91
C GLU A 2 8.23 -22.31 -13.81
N ARG A 3 8.48 -21.06 -14.21
CA ARG A 3 8.42 -19.93 -13.29
C ARG A 3 6.94 -19.67 -13.04
N ARG A 4 6.44 -20.20 -11.92
CA ARG A 4 5.14 -19.86 -11.37
C ARG A 4 5.12 -18.35 -11.11
N GLY A 5 4.58 -17.59 -12.08
CA GLY A 5 4.23 -16.19 -11.87
C GLY A 5 3.19 -16.15 -10.77
N ALA A 6 3.50 -15.43 -9.69
CA ALA A 6 2.52 -15.11 -8.65
C ALA A 6 1.35 -14.39 -9.34
N ALA A 7 0.17 -15.01 -9.33
CA ALA A 7 -1.03 -14.37 -9.82
C ALA A 7 -1.30 -13.14 -8.95
N ALA A 8 -1.04 -11.95 -9.50
CA ALA A 8 -1.57 -10.72 -8.98
C ALA A 8 -3.10 -10.88 -8.90
N ALA A 9 -3.68 -10.53 -7.76
CA ALA A 9 -5.13 -10.54 -7.59
C ALA A 9 -5.79 -9.81 -8.77
N PRO A 10 -6.94 -10.28 -9.29
CA PRO A 10 -7.61 -9.60 -10.39
C PRO A 10 -7.98 -8.20 -9.92
N SER A 11 -7.20 -7.21 -10.35
CA SER A 11 -7.63 -5.83 -10.40
C SER A 11 -8.97 -5.86 -11.13
N LEU A 12 -10.00 -5.28 -10.51
CA LEU A 12 -11.28 -5.09 -11.16
C LEU A 12 -11.02 -4.16 -12.37
N GLU A 13 -10.69 -4.73 -13.53
CA GLU A 13 -10.21 -4.00 -14.72
C GLU A 13 -11.37 -3.32 -15.45
N LEU A 14 -12.09 -2.45 -14.73
CA LEU A 14 -12.98 -1.47 -15.33
C LEU A 14 -12.11 -0.32 -15.86
N PRO A 15 -12.11 -0.05 -17.17
CA PRO A 15 -11.34 1.06 -17.72
C PRO A 15 -11.66 2.37 -17.01
N GLY A 16 -10.65 2.99 -16.41
CA GLY A 16 -10.77 4.26 -15.68
C GLY A 16 -10.96 4.14 -14.16
N PHE A 17 -11.23 2.94 -13.61
CA PHE A 17 -11.20 2.74 -12.17
C PHE A 17 -9.75 2.59 -11.71
N ARG A 18 -9.32 3.51 -10.84
CA ARG A 18 -7.95 3.56 -10.30
C ARG A 18 -7.99 3.97 -8.85
N PHE A 19 -6.94 3.59 -8.15
CA PHE A 19 -6.71 4.09 -6.81
C PHE A 19 -6.30 5.57 -6.88
N HIS A 20 -7.24 6.46 -6.60
CA HIS A 20 -7.04 7.91 -6.59
C HIS A 20 -7.82 8.51 -5.41
N PRO A 21 -7.39 8.21 -4.17
CA PRO A 21 -8.07 8.68 -2.97
C PRO A 21 -7.94 10.20 -2.79
N THR A 22 -8.88 10.84 -2.11
CA THR A 22 -8.73 12.23 -1.66
C THR A 22 -7.79 12.34 -0.46
N GLU A 23 -7.38 13.57 -0.13
CA GLU A 23 -6.57 13.84 1.07
C GLU A 23 -7.29 13.37 2.35
N GLU A 24 -8.60 13.61 2.44
CA GLU A 24 -9.43 13.18 3.56
C GLU A 24 -9.48 11.66 3.65
N GLU A 25 -9.67 10.96 2.52
CA GLU A 25 -9.67 9.49 2.48
C GLU A 25 -8.31 8.92 2.92
N LEU A 26 -7.20 9.51 2.47
CA LEU A 26 -5.85 9.10 2.90
C LEU A 26 -5.67 9.19 4.42
N LEU A 27 -6.15 10.27 5.04
CA LEU A 27 -5.98 10.51 6.48
C LEU A 27 -7.00 9.74 7.33
N GLU A 28 -8.29 9.96 7.07
CA GLU A 28 -9.39 9.49 7.91
C GLU A 28 -9.68 8.01 7.71
N PHE A 29 -9.47 7.50 6.49
CA PHE A 29 -9.71 6.11 6.18
C PHE A 29 -8.42 5.30 6.21
N TYR A 30 -7.42 5.60 5.36
CA TYR A 30 -6.26 4.71 5.20
C TYR A 30 -5.29 4.79 6.38
N LEU A 31 -4.81 5.98 6.72
CA LEU A 31 -3.81 6.17 7.78
C LEU A 31 -4.37 5.86 9.17
N LYS A 32 -5.56 6.38 9.49
CA LYS A 32 -6.22 6.12 10.78
C LYS A 32 -6.48 4.62 11.00
N HIS A 33 -6.92 3.89 9.98
CA HIS A 33 -7.10 2.45 10.09
C HIS A 33 -5.76 1.72 10.26
N HIS A 34 -4.72 2.10 9.52
CA HIS A 34 -3.38 1.49 9.65
C HIS A 34 -2.84 1.62 11.08
N VAL A 35 -2.87 2.82 11.66
CA VAL A 35 -2.41 3.07 13.05
C VAL A 35 -3.26 2.32 14.07
N THR A 36 -4.59 2.39 13.95
CA THR A 36 -5.51 1.75 14.92
C THR A 36 -5.39 0.22 14.90
N ARG A 37 -5.10 -0.38 13.75
CA ARG A 37 -4.88 -1.83 13.61
C ARG A 37 -3.49 -2.25 14.09
N ASN A 38 -2.44 -1.51 13.80
CA ASN A 38 -1.10 -1.88 14.31
C ASN A 38 -1.03 -1.87 15.84
N ASN A 39 -1.84 -1.03 16.49
CA ASN A 39 -1.96 -0.96 17.96
C ASN A 39 -2.82 -2.08 18.58
N LYS A 40 -3.72 -2.69 17.80
CA LYS A 40 -4.56 -3.80 18.25
C LYS A 40 -4.09 -5.03 17.52
N GLN A 41 -3.34 -5.89 18.20
CA GLN A 41 -2.72 -7.14 17.74
C GLN A 41 -3.72 -8.14 17.09
N GLN A 42 -4.35 -7.73 16.00
CA GLN A 42 -5.40 -8.41 15.25
C GLN A 42 -4.93 -8.38 13.79
N GLN A 43 -4.10 -9.36 13.44
CA GLN A 43 -3.67 -9.65 12.06
C GLN A 43 -4.82 -10.26 11.24
N LEU A 44 -6.00 -9.66 11.26
CA LEU A 44 -7.03 -9.99 10.28
C LEU A 44 -6.61 -9.29 8.98
N ARG A 45 -6.09 -10.08 8.03
CA ARG A 45 -5.81 -9.67 6.64
C ARG A 45 -7.12 -9.23 5.99
N ALA A 46 -7.49 -7.97 6.23
CA ALA A 46 -8.64 -7.32 5.63
C ALA A 46 -8.29 -6.91 4.20
N PRO A 47 -9.28 -6.69 3.32
CA PRO A 47 -9.08 -6.35 1.89
C PRO A 47 -8.40 -4.98 1.63
N PHE A 48 -7.77 -4.37 2.63
CA PHE A 48 -7.22 -3.02 2.63
C PHE A 48 -5.69 -2.96 2.58
N ASP A 49 -5.02 -4.07 2.26
CA ASP A 49 -3.55 -4.16 2.08
C ASP A 49 -3.07 -3.51 0.76
N ILE A 50 -3.75 -2.44 0.34
CA ILE A 50 -3.47 -1.76 -0.92
C ILE A 50 -2.35 -0.71 -0.83
N ILE A 51 -2.04 -0.25 0.39
CA ILE A 51 -0.91 0.66 0.68
C ILE A 51 0.09 -0.12 1.54
N PRO A 52 1.25 -0.54 1.00
CA PRO A 52 2.25 -1.29 1.76
C PRO A 52 3.04 -0.39 2.70
N THR A 53 3.59 -0.99 3.77
CA THR A 53 4.54 -0.31 4.67
C THR A 53 5.95 -0.47 4.14
N VAL A 54 6.68 0.63 3.94
CA VAL A 54 8.04 0.65 3.38
C VAL A 54 8.95 1.55 4.21
N HIS A 55 10.17 1.07 4.48
CA HIS A 55 11.24 1.90 5.03
C HIS A 55 11.83 2.75 3.91
N LEU A 56 11.20 3.88 3.60
CA LEU A 56 11.50 4.75 2.45
C LEU A 56 13.01 4.99 2.27
N TYR A 57 13.72 5.28 3.35
CA TYR A 57 15.16 5.62 3.34
C TYR A 57 16.12 4.46 3.05
N ARG A 58 15.62 3.24 2.88
CA ARG A 58 16.43 2.06 2.53
C ARG A 58 16.39 1.74 1.04
N HIS A 59 15.59 2.47 0.26
CA HIS A 59 15.36 2.21 -1.15
C HIS A 59 15.71 3.44 -1.98
N ASP A 60 16.24 3.21 -3.17
CA ASP A 60 16.35 4.29 -4.14
C ASP A 60 14.97 4.70 -4.64
N PRO A 61 14.75 5.99 -4.98
CA PRO A 61 13.45 6.46 -5.45
C PRO A 61 12.90 5.70 -6.67
N TRP A 62 13.80 5.19 -7.52
CA TRP A 62 13.47 4.43 -8.73
C TRP A 62 12.97 3.01 -8.44
N ASP A 63 13.28 2.46 -7.26
CA ASP A 63 12.86 1.13 -6.84
C ASP A 63 11.47 1.15 -6.19
N LEU A 64 11.04 2.32 -5.69
CA LEU A 64 9.76 2.48 -5.01
C LEU A 64 8.54 2.00 -5.83
N PRO A 65 8.43 2.32 -7.14
CA PRO A 65 7.33 1.82 -7.96
C PRO A 65 7.17 0.30 -7.93
N GLY A 66 8.27 -0.45 -7.82
CA GLY A 66 8.27 -1.91 -7.75
C GLY A 66 7.80 -2.47 -6.40
N LEU A 67 7.72 -1.63 -5.36
CA LEU A 67 7.27 -2.01 -4.02
C LEU A 67 5.78 -1.73 -3.79
N ALA A 68 5.11 -1.04 -4.72
CA ALA A 68 3.70 -0.70 -4.60
C ALA A 68 2.80 -1.93 -4.79
N ALA A 69 1.75 -2.04 -3.98
CA ALA A 69 0.78 -3.13 -4.08
C ALA A 69 -0.24 -2.93 -5.22
N ILE A 70 -0.48 -1.68 -5.63
CA ILE A 70 -1.33 -1.32 -6.76
C ILE A 70 -0.47 -0.76 -7.88
N ALA A 71 -0.68 -1.28 -9.09
CA ALA A 71 -0.11 -0.71 -10.31
C ALA A 71 -0.75 0.65 -10.60
N SER A 72 0.07 1.68 -10.65
CA SER A 72 -0.30 3.05 -11.01
C SER A 72 0.82 3.64 -11.86
N GLU A 73 0.46 4.41 -12.87
CA GLU A 73 1.41 4.96 -13.84
C GLU A 73 2.15 6.19 -13.31
N ARG A 74 1.59 6.87 -12.29
CA ARG A 74 2.03 8.21 -11.88
C ARG A 74 2.22 8.39 -10.38
N GLU A 75 1.52 7.61 -9.56
CA GLU A 75 1.44 7.84 -8.12
C GLU A 75 1.52 6.52 -7.35
N TRP A 76 2.35 6.47 -6.31
CA TRP A 76 2.49 5.31 -5.44
C TRP A 76 2.35 5.74 -3.99
N TYR A 77 1.65 4.92 -3.20
CA TYR A 77 1.33 5.23 -1.82
C TYR A 77 2.03 4.24 -0.90
N PHE A 78 2.67 4.75 0.16
CA PHE A 78 3.39 3.94 1.14
C PHE A 78 3.13 4.45 2.56
N PHE A 79 2.98 3.51 3.50
CA PHE A 79 3.12 3.84 4.90
C PHE A 79 4.60 3.83 5.27
N VAL A 80 5.10 4.95 5.82
CA VAL A 80 6.49 5.06 6.25
C VAL A 80 6.55 5.07 7.77
N PRO A 81 7.30 4.16 8.40
CA PRO A 81 7.52 4.21 9.84
C PRO A 81 8.16 5.54 10.23
N ARG A 82 7.52 6.25 11.15
CA ARG A 82 8.07 7.50 11.68
C ARG A 82 9.10 7.17 12.75
N ASP A 83 10.37 7.47 12.47
CA ASP A 83 11.45 7.46 13.45
C ASP A 83 11.11 8.49 14.54
N GLY A 84 10.63 8.03 15.69
CA GLY A 84 10.16 8.90 16.78
C GLY A 84 8.92 8.43 17.53
N ALA A 85 8.23 7.37 17.10
CA ALA A 85 7.22 6.70 17.93
C ALA A 85 7.93 5.78 18.94
N ARG A 86 8.46 6.38 20.00
CA ARG A 86 8.76 5.68 21.27
C ARG A 86 7.57 5.80 22.19
#